data_AF-A0A970QAM4-F1
#
_entry.id   AF-A0A970QAM4-F1
#
_cell.length_a   1.000
_cell.length_b   1.000
_cell.length_c   1.000
_cell.angle_alpha   90.00
_cell.angle_beta   90.00
_cell.angle_gamma   90.00
#
_symmetry.space_group_name_H-M   'P 1'
#
loop_
_entity.id
_entity.type
_entity.pdbx_description
1 polymer ?
#
loop_
_entity_poly.entity_id
_entity_poly.type
_entity_poly.pdbx_seq_one_letter_code
_entity_poly.pdbx_strand_id
1 'polypeptide(L)' 'MNKISIRFFGDGEVRALGDEEKGRWWFSVVDTIGTLTKRIHNRELFMTGVDYPYYDEEEDRIMELEDHE' A
#
# COMPACT_ATOMS: atom_id res chain seq x y z
N MET A 1 28.39 -0.86 2.60
CA MET A 1 27.35 -1.37 3.54
C MET A 1 26.04 -0.70 3.17
N ASN A 2 24.90 -1.40 3.17
CA ASN A 2 23.62 -0.73 2.87
C ASN A 2 23.02 -0.15 4.16
N LYS A 3 22.70 1.15 4.15
CA LYS A 3 22.15 1.86 5.31
C LYS A 3 20.66 2.07 5.16
N ILE A 4 19.87 1.62 6.12
CA ILE A 4 18.43 1.93 6.18
C ILE A 4 18.24 3.22 6.99
N SER A 5 17.35 4.10 6.53
CA SER A 5 17.03 5.37 7.17
C SER A 5 15.56 5.75 6.98
N ILE A 6 15.01 6.52 7.92
CA ILE A 6 13.80 7.32 7.68
C ILE A 6 14.24 8.71 7.18
N ARG A 7 13.52 9.24 6.19
CA ARG A 7 13.70 10.57 5.60
C ARG A 7 12.33 11.24 5.49
N PHE A 8 12.33 12.53 5.16
CA PHE A 8 11.09 13.31 5.06
C PHE A 8 10.85 13.81 3.63
N PHE A 9 9.59 13.74 3.21
CA PHE A 9 9.09 14.37 1.99
C PHE A 9 7.88 15.24 2.36
N GLY A 10 8.07 16.56 2.39
CA GLY A 10 7.13 17.46 3.08
C GLY A 10 7.05 17.10 4.56
N ASP A 11 5.83 16.94 5.07
CA ASP A 11 5.58 16.53 6.46
C ASP A 11 5.51 14.99 6.63
N GLY A 12 5.67 14.23 5.54
CA GLY A 12 5.53 12.78 5.56
C GLY A 12 6.87 12.04 5.69
N GLU A 13 6.88 10.96 6.47
CA GLU A 13 8.02 10.07 6.63
C GLU A 13 8.11 9.04 5.49
N VAL A 14 9.33 8.81 4.98
CA VAL A 14 9.63 7.90 3.86
C VAL A 14 10.85 7.06 4.21
N ARG A 15 10.74 5.73 4.08
CA ARG A 15 11.89 4.81 4.22
C ARG A 15 12.84 4.96 3.04
N ALA A 16 14.14 4.94 3.32
CA ALA A 16 15.19 5.04 2.33
C ALA A 16 16.32 4.04 2.58
N LEU A 17 16.89 3.52 1.50
CA LEU A 17 18.09 2.68 1.49
C LEU A 17 19.24 3.47 0.86
N GLY A 18 20.31 3.66 1.63
CA GLY A 18 21.56 4.26 1.20
C GLY A 18 22.48 3.19 0.62
N ASP A 19 22.86 3.37 -0.63
CA ASP A 19 23.86 2.58 -1.34
C ASP A 19 25.17 3.40 -1.34
N GLU A 20 26.11 3.01 -0.47
CA GLU A 20 27.40 3.68 -0.30
C GLU A 20 28.31 3.51 -1.51
N GLU A 21 28.23 2.37 -2.20
CA GLU A 21 29.09 2.07 -3.36
C GLU A 21 28.74 2.95 -4.55
N LYS A 22 27.44 3.20 -4.76
CA LYS A 22 26.94 4.05 -5.85
C LYS A 22 26.67 5.49 -5.42
N GLY A 23 26.87 5.83 -4.15
CA GLY A 23 26.63 7.17 -3.61
C GLY A 23 25.20 7.67 -3.78
N ARG A 24 24.20 6.78 -3.72
CA ARG A 24 22.80 7.10 -4.04
C ARG A 24 21.82 6.61 -2.98
N TRP A 25 20.64 7.23 -2.97
CA TRP A 25 19.54 6.86 -2.09
C TRP A 25 18.35 6.34 -2.91
N TRP A 26 17.80 5.23 -2.45
CA TRP A 26 16.58 4.64 -2.97
C TRP A 26 15.47 4.88 -1.96
N PHE A 27 14.28 5.27 -2.43
CA PHE A 27 13.15 5.60 -1.58
C PHE A 27 12.02 4.59 -1.77
N SER A 28 11.30 4.30 -0.68
CA SER A 28 10.08 3.51 -0.76
C SER A 28 9.04 4.24 -1.60
N VAL A 29 8.66 3.63 -2.72
CA VAL A 29 7.62 4.15 -3.61
C VAL A 29 6.27 4.20 -2.88
N VAL A 30 5.97 3.16 -2.09
CA VAL A 30 4.73 3.08 -1.31
C VAL A 30 4.61 4.24 -0.31
N ASP A 31 5.68 4.50 0.44
CA ASP A 31 5.67 5.59 1.42
C ASP A 31 5.52 6.93 0.70
N THR A 32 6.22 7.12 -0.43
CA THR A 32 6.15 8.34 -1.24
C THR A 32 4.75 8.60 -1.80
N ILE A 33 4.04 7.57 -2.29
CA ILE A 33 2.65 7.70 -2.74
C ILE A 33 1.74 8.00 -1.55
N GLY A 34 2.00 7.39 -0.40
CA GLY A 34 1.29 7.67 0.86
C GLY A 34 1.43 9.13 1.30
N THR A 35 2.63 9.71 1.24
CA THR A 35 2.84 11.12 1.60
C THR A 35 2.17 12.09 0.64
N LEU A 36 2.08 11.75 -0.65
CA LEU A 36 1.37 12.55 -1.65
C LEU A 36 -0.15 12.45 -1.50
N THR A 37 -0.66 11.32 -1.00
CA THR A 37 -2.09 11.08 -0.83
C THR A 37 -2.50 11.36 0.61
N LYS A 38 -2.82 12.63 0.92
CA LYS A 38 -3.24 13.12 2.25
C LYS A 38 -4.35 12.31 2.97
N ARG A 39 -5.05 11.41 2.26
CA ARG A 39 -6.23 10.65 2.72
C ARG A 39 -5.95 9.22 3.18
N ILE A 40 -4.74 8.70 3.08
CA ILE A 40 -4.47 7.30 3.44
C ILE A 40 -3.61 7.25 4.71
N HIS A 41 -4.12 7.83 5.79
CA HIS A 41 -3.47 7.76 7.11
C HIS A 41 -3.65 6.40 7.80
N ASN A 42 -4.18 5.39 7.11
CA ASN A 42 -4.35 4.08 7.69
C ASN A 42 -3.22 3.16 7.25
N ARG A 43 -2.18 3.09 8.08
CA ARG A 43 -0.99 2.22 7.92
C ARG A 43 -1.37 0.74 7.75
N GLU A 44 -2.57 0.35 8.20
CA GLU A 44 -3.13 -0.98 8.05
C GLU A 44 -3.61 -1.27 6.61
N LEU A 45 -4.34 -0.35 5.98
CA LEU A 45 -4.85 -0.48 4.60
C LEU A 45 -3.74 -0.69 3.55
N PHE A 46 -2.55 -0.16 3.79
CA PHE A 46 -1.42 -0.32 2.87
C PHE A 46 -0.63 -1.62 3.06
N MET A 47 -0.63 -2.18 4.28
CA MET A 47 -0.01 -3.49 4.53
C MET A 47 -0.95 -4.64 4.16
N THR A 48 -2.26 -4.41 4.14
CA THR A 48 -3.27 -5.36 3.65
C THR A 48 -3.59 -5.21 2.16
N GLY A 49 -3.13 -4.13 1.51
CA GLY A 49 -3.43 -3.80 0.10
C GLY A 49 -2.82 -4.73 -0.95
N VAL A 50 -2.20 -5.84 -0.53
CA VAL A 50 -1.76 -6.94 -1.41
C VAL A 50 -2.73 -8.13 -1.35
N ASP A 51 -3.59 -8.20 -0.32
CA ASP A 51 -4.54 -9.28 -0.10
C ASP A 51 -5.99 -8.77 -0.19
N TYR A 52 -6.29 -7.85 -1.10
CA TYR A 52 -7.67 -7.70 -1.55
C TYR A 52 -7.87 -8.72 -2.67
N PRO A 53 -8.50 -9.88 -2.42
CA PRO A 53 -8.89 -10.78 -3.49
C PRO A 53 -9.76 -9.97 -4.45
N TYR A 54 -9.36 -9.94 -5.72
CA TYR A 54 -10.28 -9.69 -6.82
C TYR A 54 -11.31 -10.83 -6.77
N TYR A 55 -12.34 -10.70 -5.94
CA TYR A 55 -13.55 -11.46 -6.15
C TYR A 55 -14.31 -10.74 -7.26
N ASP A 56 -14.08 -11.20 -8.49
CA ASP A 56 -15.14 -11.16 -9.49
C ASP A 56 -16.19 -12.18 -9.04
N GLU A 57 -17.10 -11.81 -8.14
CA GLU A 57 -18.20 -12.69 -7.75
C GLU A 57 -19.54 -11.95 -7.87
N GLU A 58 -19.98 -11.89 -9.12
CA GLU A 58 -21.39 -11.86 -9.53
C GLU A 58 -22.14 -13.12 -9.02
N GLU A 59 -22.30 -13.31 -7.71
CA GLU A 59 -23.08 -14.48 -7.19
C GLU A 59 -24.03 -14.21 -6.01
N ASP A 60 -24.35 -12.95 -5.68
CA ASP A 60 -25.40 -12.66 -4.66
C ASP A 60 -26.84 -12.57 -5.21
N ARG A 61 -27.12 -13.13 -6.39
CA ARG A 61 -28.47 -13.06 -7.02
C ARG A 61 -29.13 -14.40 -7.38
N ILE A 62 -28.63 -15.52 -6.86
CA ILE A 62 -29.26 -16.84 -7.11
C ILE A 62 -30.07 -17.35 -5.89
N MET A 63 -29.90 -16.75 -4.70
CA MET A 63 -30.62 -17.18 -3.49
C MET A 63 -32.07 -16.69 -3.36
N GLU A 64 -32.59 -15.87 -4.28
CA GLU A 64 -33.98 -15.37 -4.24
C GLU A 64 -34.98 -16.21 -5.07
N LEU A 65 -34.55 -17.25 -5.78
CA LEU A 65 -35.42 -18.01 -6.70
C LEU A 65 -35.84 -19.40 -6.22
N GLU A 66 -35.37 -19.87 -5.07
CA GLU A 66 -35.75 -21.20 -4.54
C GLU A 66 -36.85 -21.17 -3.46
N ASP A 67 -37.32 -19.99 -3.05
CA ASP A 67 -38.33 -19.85 -1.97
C ASP A 67 -39.77 -19.57 -2.47
N HIS A 68 -40.07 -19.92 -3.73
CA HIS A 68 -41.44 -19.90 -4.26
C HIS A 68 -41.81 -21.25 -4.90
N GLU A 69 -42.10 -22.25 -4.07
CA GLU A 69 -43.14 -23.27 -4.32
C GLU A 69 -44.49 -22.83 -3.73
#